data_AF-A0A7Z0RER4-F1
#
_entry.id   AF-A0A7Z0RER4-F1
#
_cell.length_a   1.000
_cell.length_b   1.000
_cell.length_c   1.000
_cell.angle_alpha   90.00
_cell.angle_beta   90.00
_cell.angle_gamma   90.00
#
_symmetry.space_group_name_H-M   'P 1'
#
loop_
_entity.id
_entity.type
_entity.pdbx_description
1 polymer ?
#
loop_
_entity_poly.entity_id
_entity_poly.type
_entity_poly.pdbx_seq_one_letter_code
_entity_poly.pdbx_strand_id
1 'polypeptide(L)' 'MRWEHPKRGNIPPSEFIPIAEASDLIGALGMFATNDLMSWQHQTGELPIFVSINLRLLCGPKRKLHDR' A
#
# COMPACT_ATOMS: atom_id res chain seq x y z
N MET A 1 1.23 -3.47 -7.16
CA MET A 1 1.37 -4.62 -6.24
C MET A 1 0.58 -5.79 -6.81
N ARG A 2 1.22 -6.95 -6.99
CA ARG A 2 0.57 -8.22 -7.31
C ARG A 2 0.76 -9.11 -6.09
N TRP A 3 -0.31 -9.61 -5.49
CA TRP A 3 -0.19 -10.45 -4.30
C TRP A 3 -0.24 -11.92 -4.71
N GLU A 4 0.93 -12.55 -4.72
CA GLU A 4 1.04 -14.00 -4.90
C GLU A 4 0.84 -14.70 -3.56
N HIS A 5 -0.35 -15.25 -3.35
CA HIS A 5 -0.67 -15.99 -2.14
C HIS A 5 -0.28 -17.47 -2.31
N PRO A 6 0.44 -18.07 -1.33
CA PRO A 6 1.03 -19.41 -1.48
C PRO A 6 0.03 -20.53 -1.76
N LYS A 7 -1.25 -20.34 -1.39
CA LYS A 7 -2.33 -21.30 -1.66
C LYS A 7 -3.36 -20.83 -2.67
N ARG A 8 -3.48 -19.51 -2.89
CA ARG A 8 -4.56 -18.91 -3.69
C ARG A 8 -4.07 -18.34 -5.02
N GLY A 9 -2.76 -18.36 -5.26
CA GLY A 9 -2.15 -17.74 -6.43
C GLY A 9 -2.29 -16.23 -6.40
N ASN A 10 -2.31 -15.62 -7.58
CA ASN A 10 -2.41 -14.18 -7.75
C ASN A 10 -3.78 -13.65 -7.32
N ILE A 11 -3.81 -12.87 -6.24
CA ILE A 11 -5.01 -12.22 -5.70
C ILE A 11 -5.11 -10.79 -6.26
N PRO A 12 -6.23 -10.40 -6.90
CA PRO A 12 -6.40 -9.06 -7.44
C PRO A 12 -6.58 -8.00 -6.33
N PRO A 13 -6.17 -6.74 -6.56
CA PRO A 13 -6.35 -5.64 -5.61
C PRO A 13 -7.79 -5.44 -5.12
N SER A 14 -8.78 -5.68 -5.97
CA SER A 14 -10.20 -5.61 -5.60
C SER A 14 -10.59 -6.57 -4.48
N GLU A 15 -9.86 -7.68 -4.30
CA GLU A 15 -10.13 -8.66 -3.25
C GLU A 15 -9.41 -8.31 -1.94
N PHE A 16 -8.14 -7.84 -2.00
CA PHE A 16 -7.36 -7.61 -0.79
C PHE A 16 -7.41 -6.19 -0.23
N ILE A 17 -7.72 -5.17 -1.04
CA ILE A 17 -7.82 -3.77 -0.56
C ILE A 17 -8.88 -3.63 0.54
N PRO A 18 -10.12 -4.16 0.40
CA PRO A 18 -11.12 -4.04 1.46
C PRO A 18 -10.68 -4.70 2.77
N ILE A 19 -9.94 -5.80 2.69
CA ILE A 19 -9.40 -6.52 3.85
C ILE A 19 -8.33 -5.68 4.54
N ALA A 20 -7.42 -5.09 3.76
CA ALA A 20 -6.38 -4.20 4.27
C ALA A 20 -6.97 -2.95 4.94
N GLU A 21 -8.05 -2.39 4.39
CA GLU A 21 -8.76 -1.26 4.98
C GLU A 21 -9.44 -1.64 6.30
N ALA A 22 -10.14 -2.78 6.34
CA ALA A 22 -10.80 -3.28 7.55
C ALA A 22 -9.81 -3.66 8.66
N SER A 23 -8.58 -4.01 8.29
CA SER A 23 -7.53 -4.45 9.23
C SER A 23 -6.55 -3.33 9.63
N ASP A 24 -6.82 -2.07 9.23
CA ASP A 24 -5.90 -0.93 9.39
C ASP A 24 -4.48 -1.16 8.78
N LEU A 25 -4.32 -2.16 7.92
CA LEU A 25 -3.06 -2.50 7.24
C LEU A 25 -2.84 -1.68 5.96
N ILE A 26 -3.88 -1.00 5.47
CA ILE A 26 -3.83 -0.26 4.22
C ILE A 26 -2.69 0.76 4.24
N GLY A 27 -2.51 1.53 5.32
CA GLY A 27 -1.40 2.49 5.45
C GLY A 27 -0.01 1.85 5.37
N ALA A 28 0.20 0.71 6.04
CA ALA A 28 1.47 -0.02 5.99
C ALA A 28 1.77 -0.58 4.58
N LEU A 29 0.75 -1.08 3.89
CA LEU A 29 0.87 -1.52 2.49
C LEU A 29 1.19 -0.35 1.55
N GLY A 30 0.62 0.83 1.80
CA GLY A 30 0.97 2.05 1.08
C GLY A 30 2.44 2.42 1.23
N MET A 31 2.93 2.41 2.47
CA MET A 31 4.34 2.69 2.77
C MET A 31 5.30 1.71 2.08
N PHE A 32 4.96 0.42 2.09
CA PHE A 32 5.72 -0.59 1.36
C PHE A 32 5.77 -0.28 -0.15
N ALA A 33 4.63 0.02 -0.76
CA ALA A 33 4.55 0.34 -2.19
C ALA A 33 5.32 1.64 -2.54
N THR A 34 5.32 2.65 -1.67
CA THR A 34 6.09 3.88 -1.89
C THR A 34 7.61 3.68 -1.76
N ASN A 35 8.05 2.76 -0.89
CA ASN A 35 9.47 2.43 -0.80
C ASN A 35 9.97 1.76 -2.08
N ASP A 36 9.19 0.83 -2.64
CA ASP A 36 9.49 0.23 -3.94
C ASP A 36 9.56 1.28 -5.04
N LEU A 37 8.62 2.24 -5.08
CA LEU A 37 8.63 3.34 -6.04
C LEU A 37 9.91 4.19 -5.94
N MET A 38 10.32 4.59 -4.73
CA MET A 38 11.56 5.34 -4.53
C MET A 38 12.77 4.56 -5.05
N SER A 39 12.83 3.25 -4.75
CA SER A 39 13.90 2.38 -5.24
C SER A 39 13.94 2.32 -6.78
N TRP A 40 12.78 2.30 -7.44
CA TRP A 40 12.67 2.27 -8.89
C TRP A 40 13.06 3.61 -9.50
N GLN A 41 12.60 4.73 -8.92
CA GLN A 41 12.96 6.07 -9.40
C GLN A 41 14.48 6.26 -9.41
N HIS A 42 15.18 5.80 -8.38
CA HIS A 42 16.64 5.83 -8.35
C HIS A 42 17.31 4.98 -9.43
N GLN A 43 16.66 3.92 -9.91
CA GLN A 43 17.21 3.01 -10.93
C GLN A 43 16.88 3.44 -12.36
N THR A 44 15.73 4.05 -12.60
CA THR A 44 15.27 4.46 -13.96
C THR A 44 15.73 5.86 -14.38
N GLY A 45 16.35 6.64 -13.50
CA GLY A 45 16.82 7.99 -13.82
C GLY A 45 15.67 8.99 -13.98
N GLU A 46 15.68 9.81 -15.04
CA GLU A 46 14.70 10.90 -15.26
C GLU A 46 13.37 10.47 -15.89
N LEU A 47 13.18 9.17 -16.18
CA LEU A 47 11.91 8.68 -16.73
C LEU A 47 10.78 8.86 -15.70
N PRO A 48 9.70 9.58 -16.04
CA PRO A 48 8.61 9.81 -15.10
C PRO A 48 7.87 8.49 -14.81
N ILE A 49 7.85 8.09 -13.54
CA ILE A 49 7.09 6.94 -13.06
C ILE A 49 5.73 7.42 -12.56
N PHE A 50 4.66 6.75 -12.98
CA PHE A 50 3.30 7.00 -12.49
C PHE A 50 2.88 5.89 -11.53
N VAL A 51 2.36 6.27 -10.36
CA VAL A 51 1.78 5.34 -9.38
C VAL A 51 0.39 5.80 -8.98
N SER A 52 -0.55 4.87 -9.00
CA SER A 52 -1.87 5.06 -8.41
C SER A 52 -1.83 4.68 -6.93
N ILE A 53 -2.20 5.63 -6.07
CA ILE A 53 -2.33 5.46 -4.63
C ILE A 53 -3.79 5.58 -4.23
N ASN A 54 -4.26 4.69 -3.35
CA ASN A 54 -5.56 4.84 -2.71
C ASN A 54 -5.48 6.00 -1.70
N LEU A 55 -6.37 6.99 -1.78
CA LEU A 55 -6.35 8.18 -0.92
C LEU A 55 -6.52 7.85 0.56
N ARG A 56 -7.13 6.70 0.91
CA ARG A 56 -7.24 6.24 2.31
C ARG A 56 -5.89 5.88 2.94
N LEU A 57 -4.84 5.71 2.13
CA LEU A 57 -3.46 5.50 2.57
C LEU A 57 -2.86 6.71 3.29
N LEU A 58 -3.43 7.90 3.10
CA LEU A 58 -2.94 9.15 3.70
C LEU A 58 -3.37 9.35 5.16
N CYS A 59 -4.17 8.42 5.71
CA CYS A 59 -4.48 8.43 7.12
C CYS A 59 -3.27 7.86 7.89
N GLY A 60 -2.41 8.76 8.39
CA GLY A 60 -1.32 8.41 9.30
C GLY A 60 -1.82 7.66 10.54
N PRO A 61 -0.91 7.16 11.40
CA PRO A 61 -1.27 6.32 12.54
C PRO A 61 -2.42 6.94 13.32
N LYS A 62 -3.57 6.25 13.36
CA LYS A 62 -4.70 6.65 14.19
C LYS A 62 -4.20 6.60 15.63
N ARG A 63 -3.77 7.75 16.15
CA ARG A 63 -3.50 7.92 17.57
C ARG A 63 -4.77 7.47 18.26
N LYS A 64 -4.71 6.37 19.03
CA LYS A 64 -5.81 6.03 19.93
C LYS A 64 -5.98 7.23 20.84
N LEU A 65 -7.03 8.02 20.61
CA LEU A 65 -7.54 8.94 21.61
C LEU A 65 -7.88 8.05 22.80
N HIS A 66 -6.99 8.04 23.78
CA HIS A 66 -7.26 7.46 25.08
C HIS A 66 -8.25 8.42 25.71
N ASP A 67 -9.52 8.03 25.72
CA ASP A 67 -10.60 8.74 26.37
C ASP A 67 -10.33 8.71 27.90
N ARG A 68 -10.02 9.86 28.47
CA ARG A 68 -10.08 10.16 29.91
C ARG A 68 -10.41 11.63 30.10
#